data_AF-A0A356TDJ1-F1
#
_entry.id   AF-A0A356TDJ1-F1
#
_cell.length_a   1.000
_cell.length_b   1.000
_cell.length_c   1.000
_cell.angle_alpha   90.00
_cell.angle_beta   90.00
_cell.angle_gamma   90.00
#
_symmetry.space_group_name_H-M   'P 1'
#
loop_
_entity.id
_entity.type
_entity.pdbx_description
1 polymer ?
#
loop_
_entity_poly.entity_id
_entity_poly.type
_entity_poly.pdbx_seq_one_letter_code
_entity_poly.pdbx_strand_id
1 'polypeptide(L)'
;MGRTLIALLALGLAPAPASACFNEMEIELRQEAVKTARAERLMRSGHLRRAFRVAGRTLRDLERNTDASPGRALHLGNRLRRVVAVSAVRLHGAVDRRRWRTPGHVSADARREHLDWAVATLERLARSDDPIDQARYAEALDQVGRHQEAVTILTRLAEDDVMPDAYGYAALSRSQDALGRTALRDRARRACEAMTRREQRGICPSFPAS
;
A
#
# COMPACT_ATOMS: atom_id res chain seq x y z
N MET A 1 79.27 47.99 14.27
CA MET A 1 78.63 47.31 15.42
C MET A 1 77.15 47.17 15.12
N GLY A 2 76.57 45.98 15.33
CA GLY A 2 75.14 45.71 15.11
C GLY A 2 74.87 44.70 14.00
N ARG A 3 75.07 43.41 14.30
CA ARG A 3 74.53 42.29 13.52
C ARG A 3 73.07 42.12 13.93
N THR A 4 72.14 42.17 12.98
CA THR A 4 70.75 41.77 13.25
C THR A 4 70.31 40.79 12.17
N LEU A 5 70.17 39.53 12.57
CA LEU A 5 69.57 38.46 11.77
C LEU A 5 68.10 38.81 11.51
N ILE A 6 67.69 38.78 10.24
CA ILE A 6 66.27 38.75 9.86
C ILE A 6 65.92 37.30 9.59
N ALA A 7 65.15 36.70 10.49
CA ALA A 7 64.57 35.38 10.32
C ALA A 7 63.44 35.44 9.29
N LEU A 8 63.59 34.72 8.18
CA LEU A 8 62.51 34.45 7.23
C LEU A 8 61.55 33.43 7.87
N LEU A 9 60.42 33.91 8.40
CA LEU A 9 59.26 33.07 8.69
C LEU A 9 58.63 32.68 7.34
N ALA A 10 58.80 31.43 6.94
CA ALA A 10 57.99 30.81 5.91
C ALA A 10 56.57 30.61 6.47
N LEU A 11 55.64 31.50 6.13
CA LEU A 11 54.21 31.26 6.32
C LEU A 11 53.78 30.13 5.36
N GLY A 12 53.70 28.92 5.88
CA GLY A 12 52.97 27.83 5.24
C GLY A 12 51.48 28.17 5.20
N LEU A 13 50.99 28.61 4.05
CA LEU A 13 49.56 28.60 3.72
C LEU A 13 49.13 27.14 3.58
N ALA A 14 48.68 26.52 4.67
CA ALA A 14 47.89 25.30 4.57
C ALA A 14 46.57 25.66 3.88
N PRO A 15 46.17 24.95 2.81
CA PRO A 15 44.87 25.18 2.20
C PRO A 15 43.79 24.86 3.24
N ALA A 16 42.90 25.82 3.50
CA ALA A 16 41.67 25.53 4.22
C ALA A 16 40.95 24.38 3.49
N PRO A 17 40.48 23.33 4.19
CA PRO A 17 39.68 22.30 3.53
C PRO A 17 38.44 23.00 2.98
N ALA A 18 38.35 23.05 1.65
CA ALA A 18 37.13 23.44 0.95
C ALA A 18 36.03 22.45 1.35
N SER A 19 35.23 22.82 2.34
CA SER A 19 34.00 22.14 2.75
C SER A 19 32.89 22.47 1.75
N ALA A 20 33.07 22.04 0.49
CA ALA A 20 32.11 22.22 -0.60
C ALA A 20 31.23 20.98 -0.87
N CYS A 21 31.29 19.96 -0.02
CA CYS A 21 30.54 18.71 -0.20
C CYS A 21 29.42 18.48 0.81
N PHE A 22 29.05 19.48 1.61
CA PHE A 22 27.81 19.45 2.39
C PHE A 22 26.70 20.16 1.60
N ASN A 23 26.21 19.49 0.55
CA ASN A 23 24.82 19.72 0.14
C ASN A 23 23.96 19.11 1.24
N GLU A 24 23.74 19.86 2.30
CA GLU A 24 22.77 19.53 3.35
C GLU A 24 21.39 19.51 2.68
N MET A 25 20.96 18.33 2.21
CA MET A 25 19.59 18.11 1.82
C MET A 25 18.77 18.11 3.10
N GLU A 26 18.20 19.26 3.44
CA GLU A 26 17.11 19.31 4.39
C GLU A 26 15.91 18.60 3.75
N ILE A 27 15.74 17.32 4.08
CA ILE A 27 14.56 16.56 3.71
C ILE A 27 13.42 17.13 4.56
N GLU A 28 12.70 18.11 4.01
CA GLU A 28 11.45 18.55 4.58
C GLU A 28 10.48 17.35 4.53
N LEU A 29 10.41 16.63 5.65
CA LEU A 29 9.52 15.48 5.84
C LEU A 29 8.08 16.00 5.88
N ARG A 30 7.50 16.19 4.70
CA ARG A 30 6.10 16.59 4.54
C ARG A 30 5.22 15.58 5.27
N GLN A 31 4.42 16.08 6.21
CA GLN A 31 3.66 15.27 7.15
C GLN A 31 2.68 14.32 6.43
N GLU A 32 2.14 14.70 5.27
CA GLU A 32 1.25 13.88 4.46
C GLU A 32 1.95 12.63 3.92
N ALA A 33 3.19 12.76 3.43
CA ALA A 33 3.96 11.63 2.92
C ALA A 33 4.28 10.63 4.04
N VAL A 34 4.64 11.13 5.22
CA VAL A 34 4.88 10.31 6.42
C VAL A 34 3.61 9.57 6.84
N LYS A 35 2.47 10.26 6.87
CA LYS A 35 1.16 9.66 7.22
C LYS A 35 0.70 8.63 6.18
N THR A 36 0.92 8.87 4.89
CA THR A 36 0.65 7.90 3.81
C THR A 36 1.47 6.63 4.00
N ALA A 37 2.79 6.75 4.16
CA ALA A 37 3.67 5.60 4.39
C ALA A 37 3.28 4.84 5.66
N ARG A 38 2.87 5.56 6.72
CA ARG A 38 2.35 4.94 7.95
C ARG A 38 1.08 4.13 7.69
N ALA A 39 0.13 4.65 6.91
CA ALA A 39 -1.11 3.95 6.61
C ALA A 39 -0.87 2.66 5.81
N GLU A 40 0.04 2.71 4.82
CA GLU A 40 0.46 1.54 4.04
C GLU A 40 1.13 0.47 4.91
N ARG A 41 2.03 0.88 5.83
CA ARG A 41 2.62 -0.06 6.81
C ARG A 41 1.55 -0.72 7.67
N LEU A 42 0.62 0.06 8.23
CA LEU A 42 -0.47 -0.48 9.04
C LEU A 42 -1.31 -1.51 8.25
N MET A 43 -1.60 -1.23 6.97
CA MET A 43 -2.34 -2.15 6.11
C MET A 43 -1.57 -3.45 5.87
N ARG A 44 -0.28 -3.37 5.51
CA ARG A 44 0.58 -4.54 5.28
C ARG A 44 0.75 -5.42 6.51
N SER A 45 0.79 -4.82 7.70
CA SER A 45 0.86 -5.52 8.98
C SER A 45 -0.50 -6.02 9.50
N GLY A 46 -1.57 -5.95 8.70
CA GLY A 46 -2.89 -6.46 9.09
C GLY A 46 -3.68 -5.57 10.06
N HIS A 47 -3.19 -4.38 10.40
CA HIS A 47 -3.89 -3.41 11.25
C HIS A 47 -4.94 -2.61 10.48
N LEU A 48 -5.84 -3.31 9.78
CA LEU A 48 -6.78 -2.75 8.79
C LEU A 48 -7.64 -1.62 9.34
N ARG A 49 -8.20 -1.76 10.55
CA ARG A 49 -9.01 -0.70 11.20
C ARG A 49 -8.20 0.57 11.46
N ARG A 50 -6.91 0.45 11.76
CA ARG A 50 -6.04 1.62 11.95
C ARG A 50 -5.63 2.21 10.61
N ALA A 51 -5.28 1.36 9.64
CA ALA A 51 -4.94 1.77 8.28
C ALA A 51 -6.07 2.57 7.63
N PHE A 52 -7.30 2.05 7.66
CA PHE A 52 -8.50 2.73 7.14
C PHE A 52 -8.69 4.13 7.72
N ARG A 53 -8.60 4.25 9.06
CA ARG A 53 -8.78 5.54 9.76
C ARG A 53 -7.67 6.54 9.43
N VAL A 54 -6.41 6.10 9.45
CA VAL A 54 -5.26 6.98 9.17
C VAL A 54 -5.28 7.41 7.72
N ALA A 55 -5.50 6.49 6.78
CA ALA A 55 -5.54 6.82 5.35
C ALA A 55 -6.71 7.75 5.01
N GLY A 56 -7.91 7.47 5.51
CA GLY A 56 -9.09 8.30 5.22
C GLY A 56 -8.97 9.74 5.74
N ARG A 57 -8.44 9.91 6.96
CA ARG A 57 -8.17 11.25 7.51
C ARG A 57 -7.08 11.97 6.71
N THR A 58 -5.98 11.29 6.42
CA THR A 58 -4.88 11.87 5.63
C THR A 58 -5.35 12.26 4.22
N LEU A 59 -6.21 11.45 3.60
CA LEU A 59 -6.80 11.76 2.29
C LEU A 59 -7.65 13.03 2.35
N ARG A 60 -8.49 13.17 3.38
CA ARG A 60 -9.28 14.39 3.59
C ARG A 60 -8.40 15.62 3.81
N ASP A 61 -7.34 15.48 4.61
CA ASP A 61 -6.40 16.57 4.88
C ASP A 61 -5.70 16.99 3.57
N LEU A 62 -5.26 16.01 2.77
CA LEU A 62 -4.61 16.24 1.48
C LEU A 62 -5.55 16.92 0.47
N GLU A 63 -6.82 16.51 0.41
CA GLU A 63 -7.84 17.10 -0.48
C GLU A 63 -8.19 18.55 -0.09
N ARG A 64 -7.96 18.93 1.17
CA ARG A 64 -8.14 20.31 1.66
C ARG A 64 -6.88 21.15 1.54
N ASN A 65 -5.72 20.54 1.34
CA ASN A 65 -4.45 21.25 1.24
C ASN A 65 -4.31 21.86 -0.17
N THR A 66 -4.59 23.16 -0.28
CA THR A 66 -4.46 23.94 -1.52
C THR A 66 -3.01 24.19 -1.93
N ASP A 67 -2.05 24.01 -1.00
CA ASP A 67 -0.63 24.29 -1.22
C ASP A 67 0.13 23.07 -1.76
N ALA A 68 -0.55 21.92 -1.87
CA ALA A 68 0.01 20.72 -2.45
C ALA A 68 0.06 20.84 -3.98
N SER A 69 1.25 20.65 -4.57
CA SER A 69 1.39 20.59 -6.03
C SER A 69 0.48 19.51 -6.62
N PRO A 70 -0.22 19.75 -7.74
CA PRO A 70 -1.23 18.83 -8.29
C PRO A 70 -0.75 17.38 -8.48
N GLY A 71 0.44 17.18 -9.05
CA GLY A 71 1.01 15.83 -9.27
C GLY A 71 1.26 15.06 -7.97
N ARG A 72 1.73 15.75 -6.93
CA ARG A 72 1.95 15.16 -5.60
C ARG A 72 0.63 14.80 -4.92
N ALA A 73 -0.34 15.71 -4.96
CA ALA A 73 -1.67 15.48 -4.42
C ALA A 73 -2.33 14.27 -5.10
N LEU A 74 -2.18 14.15 -6.42
CA LEU A 74 -2.64 13.00 -7.18
C LEU A 74 -1.94 11.71 -6.75
N HIS A 75 -0.60 11.70 -6.70
CA HIS A 75 0.18 10.50 -6.35
C HIS A 75 -0.10 10.01 -4.92
N LEU A 76 -0.01 10.89 -3.92
CA LEU A 76 -0.32 10.55 -2.54
C LEU A 76 -1.80 10.20 -2.37
N GLY A 77 -2.69 10.91 -3.07
CA GLY A 77 -4.13 10.64 -3.06
C GLY A 77 -4.45 9.24 -3.57
N ASN A 78 -3.83 8.79 -4.66
CA ASN A 78 -4.03 7.44 -5.21
C ASN A 78 -3.56 6.35 -4.24
N ARG A 79 -2.39 6.53 -3.62
CA ARG A 79 -1.88 5.62 -2.58
C ARG A 79 -2.83 5.53 -1.38
N LEU A 80 -3.32 6.67 -0.90
CA LEU A 80 -4.27 6.72 0.21
C LEU A 80 -5.62 6.07 -0.16
N ARG A 81 -6.16 6.35 -1.36
CA ARG A 81 -7.39 5.72 -1.87
C ARG A 81 -7.27 4.20 -1.94
N ARG A 82 -6.12 3.69 -2.41
CA ARG A 82 -5.79 2.26 -2.39
C ARG A 82 -5.87 1.70 -0.98
N VAL A 83 -5.19 2.33 -0.01
CA VAL A 83 -5.20 1.85 1.39
C VAL A 83 -6.60 1.82 1.98
N VAL A 84 -7.40 2.86 1.77
CA VAL A 84 -8.78 2.94 2.28
C VAL A 84 -9.65 1.85 1.63
N ALA A 85 -9.59 1.71 0.30
CA ALA A 85 -10.41 0.73 -0.43
C ALA A 85 -10.05 -0.71 -0.08
N VAL A 86 -8.76 -1.07 -0.08
CA VAL A 86 -8.29 -2.39 0.33
C VAL A 86 -8.65 -2.70 1.79
N SER A 87 -8.52 -1.71 2.69
CA SER A 87 -8.94 -1.91 4.08
C SER A 87 -10.44 -2.16 4.19
N ALA A 88 -11.27 -1.51 3.37
CA ALA A 88 -12.72 -1.77 3.34
C ALA A 88 -13.05 -3.17 2.82
N VAL A 89 -12.37 -3.63 1.75
CA VAL A 89 -12.49 -4.99 1.21
C VAL A 89 -12.17 -6.03 2.28
N ARG A 90 -11.01 -5.92 2.91
CA ARG A 90 -10.55 -6.87 3.94
C ARG A 90 -11.31 -6.78 5.27
N LEU A 91 -12.07 -5.71 5.48
CA LEU A 91 -13.01 -5.59 6.60
C LEU A 91 -14.44 -6.00 6.20
N HIS A 92 -14.64 -6.58 5.01
CA HIS A 92 -15.94 -7.01 4.48
C HIS A 92 -16.98 -5.88 4.51
N GLY A 93 -16.58 -4.66 4.13
CA GLY A 93 -17.44 -3.48 4.12
C GLY A 93 -17.82 -2.94 5.51
N ALA A 94 -17.23 -3.45 6.60
CA ALA A 94 -17.50 -3.01 7.98
C ALA A 94 -16.86 -1.66 8.34
N VAL A 95 -17.15 -0.64 7.53
CA VAL A 95 -16.54 0.69 7.62
C VAL A 95 -17.60 1.79 7.61
N ASP A 96 -17.22 2.99 8.02
CA ASP A 96 -17.95 4.24 7.79
C ASP A 96 -16.98 5.18 7.07
N ARG A 97 -17.20 5.37 5.77
CA ARG A 97 -16.36 6.23 4.93
C ARG A 97 -16.62 7.71 5.14
N ARG A 98 -17.83 8.10 5.54
CA ARG A 98 -18.14 9.51 5.80
C ARG A 98 -17.36 10.01 7.02
N ARG A 99 -17.24 9.16 8.04
CA ARG A 99 -16.54 9.50 9.29
C ARG A 99 -15.12 8.94 9.39
N TRP A 100 -14.69 8.12 8.44
CA TRP A 100 -13.44 7.37 8.48
C TRP A 100 -13.30 6.59 9.80
N ARG A 101 -14.26 5.70 10.08
CA ARG A 101 -14.31 4.85 11.28
C ARG A 101 -14.67 3.41 10.92
N THR A 102 -14.53 2.51 11.89
CA THR A 102 -14.98 1.11 11.79
C THR A 102 -15.94 0.85 12.94
N PRO A 103 -17.25 1.06 12.75
CA PRO A 103 -18.22 0.89 13.84
C PRO A 103 -18.35 -0.59 14.25
N GLY A 104 -19.00 -0.84 15.38
CA GLY A 104 -19.24 -2.20 15.86
C GLY A 104 -20.28 -2.96 15.03
N HIS A 105 -21.26 -2.26 14.48
CA HIS A 105 -22.32 -2.81 13.64
C HIS A 105 -22.44 -2.02 12.32
N VAL A 106 -22.61 -2.74 11.21
CA VAL A 106 -22.87 -2.22 9.87
C VAL A 106 -23.85 -3.19 9.20
N SER A 107 -24.96 -2.67 8.66
CA SER A 107 -25.98 -3.47 7.98
C SER A 107 -25.40 -4.17 6.75
N ALA A 108 -26.04 -5.27 6.31
CA ALA A 108 -25.64 -5.98 5.11
C ALA A 108 -25.66 -5.06 3.86
N ASP A 109 -26.66 -4.20 3.76
CA ASP A 109 -26.82 -3.26 2.64
C ASP A 109 -25.69 -2.23 2.60
N ALA A 110 -25.36 -1.64 3.76
CA ALA A 110 -24.25 -0.70 3.86
C ALA A 110 -22.90 -1.41 3.58
N ARG A 111 -22.73 -2.67 3.99
CA ARG A 111 -21.53 -3.45 3.64
C ARG A 111 -21.40 -3.62 2.13
N ARG A 112 -22.49 -3.95 1.43
CA ARG A 112 -22.50 -4.06 -0.04
C ARG A 112 -22.16 -2.72 -0.69
N GLU A 113 -22.81 -1.62 -0.28
CA GLU A 113 -22.50 -0.28 -0.78
C GLU A 113 -21.01 0.08 -0.60
N HIS A 114 -20.42 -0.24 0.55
CA HIS A 114 -19.01 0.01 0.80
C HIS A 114 -18.07 -0.85 -0.05
N LEU A 115 -18.45 -2.10 -0.33
CA LEU A 115 -17.69 -2.98 -1.21
C LEU A 115 -17.78 -2.53 -2.67
N ASP A 116 -18.98 -2.17 -3.16
CA ASP A 116 -19.18 -1.64 -4.51
C ASP A 116 -18.34 -0.39 -4.76
N TRP A 117 -18.31 0.51 -3.78
CA TRP A 117 -17.41 1.66 -3.85
C TRP A 117 -15.93 1.27 -3.88
N ALA A 118 -15.53 0.28 -3.08
CA ALA A 118 -14.13 -0.15 -3.03
C ALA A 118 -13.72 -0.74 -4.39
N VAL A 119 -14.58 -1.56 -5.00
CA VAL A 119 -14.41 -2.10 -6.36
C VAL A 119 -14.24 -0.96 -7.36
N ALA A 120 -15.17 0.00 -7.42
CA ALA A 120 -15.10 1.12 -8.35
C ALA A 120 -13.87 2.03 -8.13
N THR A 121 -13.40 2.14 -6.89
CA THR A 121 -12.19 2.89 -6.56
C THR A 121 -10.94 2.18 -7.06
N LEU A 122 -10.84 0.88 -6.83
CA LEU A 122 -9.68 0.07 -7.23
C LEU A 122 -9.63 -0.17 -8.73
N GLU A 123 -10.79 -0.30 -9.39
CA GLU A 123 -10.89 -0.35 -10.86
C GLU A 123 -10.24 0.87 -11.50
N ARG A 124 -10.54 2.08 -10.98
CA ARG A 124 -9.97 3.33 -11.51
C ARG A 124 -8.45 3.36 -11.35
N LEU A 125 -7.92 2.83 -10.24
CA LEU A 125 -6.48 2.78 -9.97
C LEU A 125 -5.79 1.75 -10.87
N ALA A 126 -6.43 0.61 -11.10
CA ALA A 126 -5.92 -0.49 -11.92
C ALA A 126 -5.74 -0.14 -13.41
N ARG A 127 -6.28 1.00 -13.88
CA ARG A 127 -6.03 1.52 -15.24
C ARG A 127 -4.58 1.92 -15.50
N SER A 128 -3.76 2.03 -14.45
CA SER A 128 -2.33 2.33 -14.57
C SER A 128 -1.47 1.12 -14.96
N ASP A 129 -2.07 -0.06 -15.08
CA ASP A 129 -1.39 -1.36 -15.27
C ASP A 129 -0.35 -1.72 -14.20
N ASP A 130 -0.31 -1.00 -13.07
CA ASP A 130 0.49 -1.35 -11.89
C ASP A 130 0.01 -2.71 -11.33
N PRO A 131 0.89 -3.74 -11.26
CA PRO A 131 0.55 -5.05 -10.69
C PRO A 131 -0.06 -4.98 -9.30
N ILE A 132 0.34 -4.01 -8.48
CA ILE A 132 -0.22 -3.80 -7.15
C ILE A 132 -1.69 -3.42 -7.28
N ASP A 133 -2.04 -2.44 -8.12
CA ASP A 133 -3.42 -1.99 -8.28
C ASP A 133 -4.30 -3.08 -8.91
N GLN A 134 -3.79 -3.81 -9.90
CA GLN A 134 -4.51 -4.92 -10.51
C GLN A 134 -4.79 -6.04 -9.50
N ALA A 135 -3.82 -6.41 -8.68
CA ALA A 135 -4.03 -7.41 -7.62
C ALA A 135 -5.08 -6.96 -6.60
N ARG A 136 -5.08 -5.69 -6.20
CA ARG A 136 -6.08 -5.16 -5.26
C ARG A 136 -7.47 -5.09 -5.87
N TYR A 137 -7.57 -4.70 -7.13
CA TYR A 137 -8.85 -4.72 -7.83
C TYR A 137 -9.41 -6.14 -7.89
N ALA A 138 -8.59 -7.13 -8.26
CA ALA A 138 -9.01 -8.52 -8.29
C ALA A 138 -9.38 -9.09 -6.91
N GLU A 139 -8.67 -8.69 -5.83
CA GLU A 139 -9.05 -9.00 -4.45
C GLU A 139 -10.45 -8.47 -4.11
N ALA A 140 -10.80 -7.27 -4.59
CA ALA A 140 -12.13 -6.70 -4.42
C ALA A 140 -13.20 -7.44 -5.23
N LEU A 141 -12.88 -7.86 -6.46
CA LEU A 141 -13.76 -8.66 -7.32
C LEU A 141 -14.11 -10.00 -6.67
N ASP A 142 -13.12 -10.71 -6.13
CA ASP A 142 -13.31 -11.95 -5.36
C ASP A 142 -14.30 -11.72 -4.19
N GLN A 143 -14.12 -10.63 -3.45
CA GLN A 143 -14.93 -10.30 -2.28
C GLN A 143 -16.41 -10.03 -2.60
N VAL A 144 -16.73 -9.62 -3.84
CA VAL A 144 -18.10 -9.38 -4.33
C VAL A 144 -18.63 -10.51 -5.22
N GLY A 145 -17.93 -11.63 -5.32
CA GLY A 145 -18.39 -12.81 -6.06
C GLY A 145 -18.07 -12.81 -7.56
N ARG A 146 -17.31 -11.82 -8.06
CA ARG A 146 -16.88 -11.74 -9.48
C ARG A 146 -15.65 -12.62 -9.74
N HIS A 147 -15.77 -13.90 -9.41
CA HIS A 147 -14.64 -14.84 -9.33
C HIS A 147 -13.92 -15.07 -10.66
N GLN A 148 -14.64 -15.17 -11.78
CA GLN A 148 -14.02 -15.41 -13.08
C GLN A 148 -13.11 -14.25 -13.52
N GLU A 149 -13.51 -13.01 -13.23
CA GLU A 149 -12.71 -11.82 -13.53
C GLU A 149 -11.50 -11.72 -12.58
N ALA A 150 -11.71 -12.00 -11.29
CA ALA A 150 -10.61 -12.07 -10.32
C ALA A 150 -9.55 -13.11 -10.72
N VAL A 151 -9.98 -14.32 -11.12
CA VAL A 151 -9.07 -15.38 -11.59
C VAL A 151 -8.30 -14.94 -12.82
N THR A 152 -8.94 -14.27 -13.78
CA THR A 152 -8.28 -13.81 -15.01
C THR A 152 -7.10 -12.89 -14.70
N ILE A 153 -7.33 -11.89 -13.83
CA ILE A 153 -6.29 -10.93 -13.44
C ILE A 153 -5.20 -11.61 -12.60
N LEU A 154 -5.59 -12.35 -11.56
CA LEU A 154 -4.64 -12.91 -10.60
C LEU A 154 -3.81 -14.06 -11.19
N THR A 155 -4.35 -14.83 -12.13
CA THR A 155 -3.59 -15.87 -12.83
C THR A 155 -2.49 -15.24 -13.66
N ARG A 156 -2.80 -14.20 -14.45
CA ARG A 156 -1.79 -13.48 -15.23
C ARG A 156 -0.68 -12.91 -14.33
N LEU A 157 -1.05 -12.23 -13.23
CA LEU A 157 -0.06 -11.70 -12.29
C LEU A 157 0.83 -12.80 -11.66
N ALA A 158 0.28 -14.00 -11.45
CA ALA A 158 1.03 -15.13 -10.93
C ALA A 158 1.93 -15.79 -11.98
N GLU A 159 1.50 -15.83 -13.25
CA GLU A 159 2.28 -16.35 -14.38
C GLU A 159 3.45 -15.43 -14.73
N ASP A 160 3.22 -14.12 -14.66
CA ASP A 160 4.23 -13.07 -14.89
C ASP A 160 5.18 -12.89 -13.69
N ASP A 161 5.00 -13.63 -12.59
CA ASP A 161 5.75 -13.53 -11.32
C ASP A 161 5.77 -12.10 -10.71
N VAL A 162 4.67 -11.37 -10.85
CA VAL A 162 4.49 -10.00 -10.33
C VAL A 162 3.40 -9.89 -9.26
N MET A 163 2.98 -11.02 -8.69
CA MET A 163 2.00 -11.05 -7.59
C MET A 163 2.59 -10.34 -6.35
N PRO A 164 1.96 -9.27 -5.83
CA PRO A 164 2.62 -8.40 -4.86
C PRO A 164 2.66 -8.98 -3.43
N ASP A 165 1.69 -9.81 -3.05
CA ASP A 165 1.65 -10.45 -1.73
C ASP A 165 0.69 -11.65 -1.64
N ALA A 166 0.71 -12.31 -0.48
CA ALA A 166 -0.13 -13.46 -0.14
C ALA A 166 -1.64 -13.20 -0.27
N TYR A 167 -2.11 -11.96 -0.14
CA TYR A 167 -3.54 -11.66 -0.26
C TYR A 167 -4.06 -11.90 -1.68
N GLY A 168 -3.23 -11.64 -2.71
CA GLY A 168 -3.58 -11.94 -4.09
C GLY A 168 -3.75 -13.44 -4.32
N TYR A 169 -2.82 -14.26 -3.81
CA TYR A 169 -2.95 -15.73 -3.87
C TYR A 169 -4.11 -16.27 -3.04
N ALA A 170 -4.42 -15.66 -1.89
CA ALA A 170 -5.60 -16.02 -1.11
C ALA A 170 -6.91 -15.77 -1.87
N ALA A 171 -7.02 -14.61 -2.54
CA ALA A 171 -8.17 -14.29 -3.40
C ALA A 171 -8.25 -15.24 -4.60
N LEU A 172 -7.12 -15.54 -5.25
CA LEU A 172 -7.07 -16.50 -6.35
C LEU A 172 -7.54 -17.87 -5.88
N SER A 173 -7.07 -18.33 -4.72
CA SER A 173 -7.49 -19.61 -4.15
C SER A 173 -8.99 -19.67 -3.89
N ARG A 174 -9.58 -18.64 -3.25
CA ARG A 174 -11.04 -18.59 -3.01
C ARG A 174 -11.84 -18.56 -4.31
N SER A 175 -11.42 -17.75 -5.27
CA SER A 175 -12.10 -17.65 -6.57
C SER A 175 -12.01 -18.95 -7.38
N GLN A 176 -10.89 -19.68 -7.34
CA GLN A 176 -10.78 -20.99 -7.98
C GLN A 176 -11.67 -22.05 -7.29
N ASP A 177 -11.77 -22.00 -5.96
CA ASP A 177 -12.68 -22.88 -5.19
C ASP A 177 -14.15 -22.63 -5.56
N ALA A 178 -14.57 -21.37 -5.61
CA ALA A 178 -15.92 -20.97 -6.02
C ALA A 178 -16.27 -21.40 -7.45
N LEU A 179 -15.27 -21.64 -8.31
CA LEU A 179 -15.41 -22.14 -9.67
C LEU A 179 -15.21 -23.67 -9.78
N GLY A 180 -15.05 -24.39 -8.67
CA GLY A 180 -14.88 -25.85 -8.64
C GLY A 180 -13.52 -26.35 -9.14
N ARG A 181 -12.50 -25.49 -9.20
CA ARG A 181 -11.17 -25.80 -9.76
C ARG A 181 -10.18 -26.21 -8.67
N THR A 182 -10.44 -27.35 -8.02
CA THR A 182 -9.74 -27.85 -6.83
C THR A 182 -8.20 -27.84 -6.95
N ALA A 183 -7.65 -28.35 -8.06
CA ALA A 183 -6.20 -28.40 -8.24
C ALA A 183 -5.55 -27.00 -8.32
N LEU A 184 -6.23 -26.05 -9.00
CA LEU A 184 -5.76 -24.67 -9.13
C LEU A 184 -5.93 -23.90 -7.82
N ARG A 185 -7.03 -24.13 -7.09
CA ARG A 185 -7.23 -23.64 -5.72
C ARG A 185 -6.07 -24.06 -4.83
N ASP A 186 -5.74 -25.35 -4.80
CA ASP A 186 -4.70 -25.87 -3.91
C ASP A 186 -3.31 -25.34 -4.26
N ARG A 187 -3.03 -25.15 -5.56
CA ARG A 187 -1.80 -24.49 -6.03
C ARG A 187 -1.73 -23.04 -5.53
N ALA A 188 -2.80 -22.26 -5.70
CA ALA A 188 -2.86 -20.88 -5.23
C ALA A 188 -2.75 -20.79 -3.70
N ARG A 189 -3.38 -21.71 -2.96
CA ARG A 189 -3.26 -21.79 -1.50
C ARG A 189 -1.81 -22.02 -1.06
N ARG A 190 -1.09 -22.98 -1.67
CA ARG A 190 0.32 -23.22 -1.35
C ARG A 190 1.19 -22.00 -1.64
N ALA A 191 0.94 -21.29 -2.74
CA ALA A 191 1.64 -20.04 -3.04
C ALA A 191 1.35 -18.94 -2.00
N CYS A 192 0.10 -18.83 -1.55
CA CYS A 192 -0.26 -17.96 -0.43
C CYS A 192 0.54 -18.29 0.83
N GLU A 193 0.58 -19.57 1.21
CA GLU A 193 1.29 -20.04 2.40
C GLU A 193 2.79 -19.73 2.33
N ALA A 194 3.40 -19.93 1.15
CA ALA A 194 4.81 -19.63 0.91
C ALA A 194 5.16 -18.13 1.05
N MET A 195 4.23 -17.22 0.71
CA MET A 195 4.43 -15.77 0.86
C MET A 195 4.03 -15.22 2.24
N THR A 196 3.35 -16.01 3.07
CA THR A 196 2.76 -15.52 4.32
C THR A 196 3.82 -15.35 5.41
N ARG A 197 3.83 -14.18 6.05
CA ARG A 197 4.71 -13.90 7.19
C ARG A 197 4.09 -14.38 8.51
N ARG A 198 4.89 -14.46 9.58
CA ARG A 198 4.42 -14.93 10.90
C ARG A 198 3.24 -14.13 11.44
N GLU A 199 3.23 -12.82 11.22
CA GLU A 199 2.17 -11.89 11.61
C GLU A 199 0.91 -11.95 10.74
N GLN A 200 0.95 -12.74 9.67
CA GLN A 200 -0.11 -12.88 8.66
C GLN A 200 -0.78 -14.27 8.67
N ARG A 201 -0.53 -15.07 9.72
CA ARG A 201 -1.16 -16.38 9.93
C ARG A 201 -2.68 -16.20 9.96
N GLY A 202 -3.36 -16.67 8.92
CA GLY A 202 -4.82 -16.54 8.75
C GLY A 202 -5.27 -15.84 7.47
N ILE A 203 -4.35 -15.34 6.63
CA ILE A 203 -4.72 -14.80 5.31
C ILE A 203 -5.14 -15.92 4.34
N CYS A 204 -4.39 -17.02 4.33
CA CYS A 204 -4.63 -18.12 3.39
C CYS A 204 -5.90 -18.88 3.79
N PRO A 205 -6.80 -19.15 2.83
CA PRO A 205 -8.05 -19.83 3.11
C PRO A 205 -7.81 -21.29 3.51
N SER A 206 -8.58 -21.76 4.48
CA SER A 206 -8.73 -23.19 4.80
C SER A 206 -10.01 -23.70 4.16
N PHE A 207 -9.94 -24.83 3.46
CA PHE A 207 -11.09 -25.51 2.89
C PHE A 207 -11.29 -26.86 3.61
N PRO A 208 -12.54 -27.31 3.83
CA PRO A 208 -12.78 -28.64 4.38
C PRO A 208 -12.16 -29.72 3.47
N ALA A 209 -11.69 -30.81 4.07
CA ALA A 209 -11.21 -31.96 3.32
C ALA A 209 -12.36 -32.48 2.44
N SER A 210 -12.07 -32.66 1.15
CA SER A 210 -12.99 -33.21 0.15
C SER A 210 -13.10 -34.71 0.27
#